data_AF-A0A7C5Z0M2-F1
#
_entry.id   AF-A0A7C5Z0M2-F1
#
_cell.length_a   1.000
_cell.length_b   1.000
_cell.length_c   1.000
_cell.angle_alpha   90.00
_cell.angle_beta   90.00
_cell.angle_gamma   90.00
#
_symmetry.space_group_name_H-M   'P 1'
#
loop_
_entity.id
_entity.type
_entity.pdbx_description
1 polymer ?
#
loop_
_entity_poly.entity_id
_entity_poly.type
_entity_poly.pdbx_seq_one_letter_code
_entity_poly.pdbx_strand_id
1 'polypeptide(L)' 'MKMIQSMGMRDAVGKILVELGEDIENLIVITADVGKSTRVYGFNQRFPERYFNVGIAEQHMI' A
#
# COMPACT_ATOMS: atom_id res chain seq x y z
N MET A 1 3.04 -10.32 22.60
CA MET A 1 3.97 -10.62 21.49
C MET A 1 3.12 -11.02 20.28
N LYS A 2 3.00 -10.18 19.24
CA LYS A 2 2.21 -10.52 18.03
C LYS A 2 2.98 -11.65 17.33
N MET A 3 2.36 -12.82 17.13
CA MET A 3 3.00 -13.92 16.40
C MET A 3 3.38 -13.43 15.00
N ILE A 4 4.67 -13.52 14.67
CA ILE A 4 5.14 -13.29 13.31
C ILE A 4 4.78 -14.56 12.53
N GLN A 5 3.58 -14.60 11.96
CA GLN A 5 3.31 -15.51 10.85
C GLN A 5 4.33 -15.19 9.76
N SER A 6 4.95 -16.23 9.19
CA SER A 6 5.79 -16.14 8.00
C SER A 6 4.94 -15.58 6.84
N MET A 7 4.93 -14.26 6.70
CA MET A 7 4.30 -13.55 5.60
C MET A 7 5.34 -13.25 4.52
N GLY A 8 4.93 -13.31 3.25
CA GLY A 8 5.76 -12.81 2.16
C GLY A 8 6.05 -11.32 2.33
N MET A 9 7.21 -10.84 1.88
CA MET A 9 7.60 -9.44 2.05
C MET A 9 6.56 -8.46 1.52
N ARG A 10 5.93 -8.78 0.37
CA ARG A 10 4.87 -7.94 -0.23
C ARG A 10 3.62 -7.91 0.65
N ASP A 11 3.20 -9.06 1.17
CA ASP A 11 2.03 -9.14 2.05
C ASP A 11 2.28 -8.39 3.36
N ALA A 12 3.52 -8.45 3.88
CA ALA A 12 3.93 -7.69 5.06
C ALA A 12 3.86 -6.18 4.81
N VAL A 13 4.39 -5.69 3.67
CA VAL A 13 4.30 -4.28 3.28
C VAL A 13 2.85 -3.83 3.16
N GLY A 14 2.02 -4.58 2.43
CA GLY A 14 0.60 -4.26 2.25
C GLY A 14 -0.15 -4.14 3.57
N LYS A 15 0.08 -5.08 4.49
CA LYS A 15 -0.52 -5.05 5.83
C LYS A 15 -0.03 -3.88 6.66
N ILE A 16 1.28 -3.64 6.71
CA ILE A 16 1.87 -2.57 7.53
C ILE A 16 1.43 -1.20 7.03
N LEU A 17 1.33 -0.97 5.71
CA LEU A 17 0.83 0.30 5.18
C LEU A 17 -0.61 0.58 5.63
N VAL A 18 -1.48 -0.43 5.66
CA VAL A 18 -2.85 -0.27 6.19
C VAL A 18 -2.82 0.04 7.69
N GLU A 19 -2.02 -0.70 8.47
CA GLU A 19 -1.87 -0.45 9.92
C GLU A 19 -1.37 0.98 10.19
N LEU A 20 -0.32 1.44 9.48
CA LEU A 20 0.23 2.79 9.63
C LEU A 20 -0.71 3.89 9.13
N GLY A 21 -1.55 3.60 8.14
CA GLY A 21 -2.52 4.57 7.62
C GLY A 21 -3.55 5.02 8.64
N GLU A 22 -3.84 4.21 9.67
CA GLU A 22 -4.75 4.59 10.76
C GLU A 22 -4.13 5.68 11.67
N ASP A 23 -2.81 5.65 11.86
CA ASP A 23 -2.10 6.56 12.77
C ASP A 23 -1.47 7.78 12.06
N ILE A 24 -1.15 7.65 10.77
CA ILE A 24 -0.44 8.65 9.97
C ILE A 24 -1.39 9.24 8.94
N GLU A 25 -2.03 10.37 9.26
CA GLU A 25 -3.05 11.02 8.41
C GLU A 25 -2.52 11.40 7.01
N ASN A 26 -1.25 11.80 6.90
CA ASN A 26 -0.62 12.22 5.65
C ASN A 26 0.14 11.10 4.91
N LEU A 27 0.00 9.84 5.33
CA LEU A 27 0.55 8.71 4.59
C LEU A 27 -0.26 8.50 3.30
N ILE A 28 0.42 8.59 2.16
CA ILE A 28 -0.16 8.32 0.84
C ILE A 28 0.53 7.13 0.19
N VAL A 29 -0.21 6.38 -0.62
CA VAL A 29 0.32 5.27 -1.42
C VAL A 29 0.11 5.58 -2.89
N ILE A 30 1.21 5.67 -3.65
CA ILE A 30 1.18 5.86 -5.10
C ILE A 30 1.65 4.57 -5.77
N THR A 31 0.96 4.14 -6.82
CA THR A 31 1.29 2.93 -7.58
C THR A 31 1.22 3.20 -9.08
N ALA A 32 1.95 2.41 -9.87
CA ALA A 32 1.90 2.43 -11.32
C ALA A 32 1.33 1.10 -11.85
N ASP A 33 0.00 0.96 -11.79
CA ASP A 33 -0.77 -0.26 -12.16
C ASP A 33 -0.35 -1.59 -11.50
N VAL A 34 0.48 -1.54 -10.46
CA VAL A 34 1.00 -2.74 -9.79
C VAL A 34 0.43 -2.99 -8.40
N GLY A 35 -0.55 -2.20 -7.94
CA GLY A 35 -1.06 -2.24 -6.55
C GLY A 35 -1.52 -3.60 -6.04
N LYS A 36 -2.13 -4.43 -6.91
CA LYS A 36 -2.53 -5.81 -6.56
C LYS A 36 -1.34 -6.76 -6.48
N SER A 37 -0.35 -6.59 -7.36
CA SER A 37 0.87 -7.41 -7.45
C SER A 37 1.88 -7.10 -6.34
N THR A 38 1.92 -5.85 -5.88
CA THR A 38 2.71 -5.39 -4.72
C THR A 38 1.96 -5.57 -3.40
N ARG A 39 0.71 -6.03 -3.45
CA ARG A 39 -0.16 -6.31 -2.28
C ARG A 39 -0.56 -5.06 -1.46
N VAL A 40 -0.38 -3.86 -2.00
CA VAL A 40 -0.74 -2.60 -1.33
C VAL A 40 -2.15 -2.12 -1.66
N TYR A 41 -2.88 -2.80 -2.55
CA TYR A 41 -4.27 -2.46 -2.89
C TYR A 41 -5.23 -2.44 -1.68
N GLY A 42 -4.89 -3.16 -0.59
CA GLY A 42 -5.63 -3.07 0.67
C GLY A 42 -5.67 -1.65 1.24
N PHE A 43 -4.64 -0.83 0.99
CA PHE A 43 -4.62 0.58 1.37
C PHE A 43 -5.70 1.38 0.62
N ASN A 44 -5.88 1.15 -0.69
CA ASN A 44 -6.96 1.76 -1.47
C ASN A 44 -8.36 1.40 -0.93
N GLN A 45 -8.54 0.14 -0.50
CA GLN A 45 -9.83 -0.30 0.04
C GLN A 45 -10.17 0.38 1.37
N ARG A 46 -9.16 0.78 2.14
CA ARG A 46 -9.33 1.39 3.46
C ARG A 46 -9.31 2.92 3.44
N PHE A 47 -8.45 3.51 2.60
CA PHE A 47 -8.17 4.94 2.49
C PHE A 47 -8.13 5.37 1.02
N PRO A 48 -9.25 5.28 0.28
CA PRO A 48 -9.28 5.55 -1.16
C PRO A 48 -8.84 6.98 -1.52
N GLU A 49 -9.07 7.95 -0.63
CA GLU A 49 -8.67 9.34 -0.79
C GLU A 49 -7.14 9.57 -0.67
N ARG A 50 -6.40 8.57 -0.19
CA ARG A 50 -4.93 8.61 -0.01
C ARG A 50 -4.19 7.59 -0.87
N TYR A 51 -4.88 6.98 -1.82
CA TYR A 51 -4.31 6.02 -2.76
C TYR A 51 -4.41 6.55 -4.19
N PHE A 52 -3.27 6.58 -4.89
CA PHE A 52 -3.19 7.07 -6.26
C PHE A 52 -2.60 5.99 -7.17
N ASN A 53 -3.27 5.72 -8.29
CA ASN A 53 -2.74 4.88 -9.36
C ASN A 53 -2.49 5.74 -10.59
N VAL A 54 -1.23 5.82 -11.03
CA VAL A 54 -0.83 6.62 -12.20
C VAL A 54 -0.87 5.81 -13.51
N GLY A 55 -1.34 4.56 -13.50
CA GLY A 55 -1.31 3.68 -14.65
C GLY A 55 0.13 3.26 -15.00
N ILE A 56 0.39 3.00 -16.28
CA ILE A 56 1.73 2.65 -16.83
C ILE A 56 2.66 3.87 -17.00
N ALA A 57 2.48 4.89 -16.16
CA ALA A 57 3.23 6.14 -16.21
C ALA A 57 4.22 6.23 -15.05
N GLU A 58 5.03 5.18 -14.85
CA GLU A 58 6.02 5.09 -13.76
C GLU A 58 6.96 6.30 -13.73
N GLN A 59 7.30 6.86 -14.90
CA GLN A 59 8.16 8.04 -15.01
C GLN A 59 7.53 9.31 -14.42
N HIS A 60 6.20 9.43 -14.44
CA HIS A 60 5.48 10.55 -13.83
C HIS A 60 5.17 10.32 -12.35
N MET A 61 5.48 9.13 -11.82
CA MET A 61 5.28 8.78 -10.41
C MET A 61 6.36 9.38 -9.50
N ILE A 62 7.54 9.68 -10.05
CA ILE A 62 8.74 10.12 -9.34
C ILE A 62 8.94 11.63 -9.51
#